data_AF-A0A2X4U478-F1
#
_entry.id   AF-A0A2X4U478-F1
#
_cell.length_a   1.000
_cell.length_b   1.000
_cell.length_c   1.000
_cell.angle_alpha   90.00
_cell.angle_beta   90.00
_cell.angle_gamma   90.00
#
_symmetry.space_group_name_H-M   'P 1'
#
loop_
_entity.id
_entity.type
_entity.pdbx_description
1 polymer ?
#
loop_
_entity_poly.entity_id
_entity_poly.type
_entity_poly.pdbx_seq_one_letter_code
_entity_poly.pdbx_strand_id
1 'polypeptide(L)'
;MPSIVPHCAETFAHLVREAGAPDGAWTNLFISSDQVANIISDPRVQGAALTGSEKAGSAVAAQAAKHIKKATLELGGNDVFVVLDDADIEKAVKIGVQARLTNAGRCVRGEALYPCMRKIADRFLSQFTEAFSKVKMGDQMDAATELGHCRRKMRWKH
;
A
#
# COMPACT_ATOMS: atom_id res chain seq x y z
N MET A 1 7.64 -6.42 -9.25
CA MET A 1 7.02 -5.08 -9.26
C MET A 1 5.67 -5.14 -9.97
N PRO A 2 4.66 -4.35 -9.59
CA PRO A 2 3.37 -4.38 -10.26
C PRO A 2 3.46 -3.83 -11.68
N SER A 3 2.69 -4.40 -12.61
CA SER A 3 2.72 -4.09 -14.06
C SER A 3 2.34 -2.65 -14.43
N ILE A 4 1.81 -1.88 -13.48
CA ILE A 4 1.37 -0.49 -13.66
C ILE A 4 2.49 0.54 -13.39
N VAL A 5 3.69 0.11 -12.99
CA VAL A 5 4.86 0.97 -12.75
C VAL A 5 6.15 0.37 -13.36
N PRO A 6 6.14 -0.10 -14.62
CA PRO A 6 7.30 -0.79 -15.21
C PRO A 6 8.52 0.12 -15.30
N HIS A 7 8.31 1.40 -15.63
CA HIS A 7 9.39 2.38 -15.74
C HIS A 7 10.09 2.61 -14.40
N CYS A 8 9.34 2.71 -13.29
CA CYS A 8 9.94 2.83 -11.96
C CYS A 8 10.83 1.63 -11.61
N ALA A 9 10.43 0.43 -12.02
CA ALA A 9 11.20 -0.80 -11.79
C ALA A 9 12.52 -0.82 -12.60
N GLU A 10 12.46 -0.34 -13.84
CA GLU A 10 13.63 -0.19 -14.70
C GLU A 10 14.58 0.90 -14.20
N THR A 11 14.06 2.08 -13.85
CA THR A 11 14.85 3.17 -13.27
C THR A 11 15.55 2.72 -11.99
N PHE A 12 14.86 1.98 -11.12
CA PHE A 12 15.50 1.47 -9.91
C PHE A 12 16.65 0.51 -10.21
N ALA A 13 16.46 -0.43 -11.16
CA ALA A 13 17.54 -1.32 -11.58
C ALA A 13 18.72 -0.57 -12.22
N HIS A 14 18.43 0.52 -12.96
CA HIS A 14 19.45 1.41 -13.50
C HIS A 14 20.27 2.06 -12.38
N LEU A 15 19.60 2.69 -11.41
CA LEU A 15 20.25 3.38 -10.29
C LEU A 15 21.13 2.43 -9.45
N VAL A 16 20.70 1.19 -9.23
CA VAL A 16 21.50 0.19 -8.52
C VAL A 16 22.81 -0.14 -9.27
N ARG A 17 22.75 -0.19 -10.60
CA ARG A 17 23.94 -0.40 -11.44
C ARG A 17 24.86 0.82 -11.42
N GLU A 18 24.31 2.02 -11.54
CA GLU A 18 25.07 3.28 -11.45
C GLU A 18 25.77 3.43 -10.10
N ALA A 19 25.15 2.92 -9.02
CA ALA A 19 25.77 2.87 -7.71
C ALA A 19 26.96 1.89 -7.59
N GLY A 20 27.31 1.17 -8.66
CA GLY A 20 28.45 0.25 -8.72
C GLY A 20 28.15 -1.17 -8.25
N ALA A 21 26.88 -1.58 -8.16
CA ALA A 21 26.53 -2.95 -7.81
C ALA A 21 27.04 -3.94 -8.87
N PRO A 22 27.57 -5.12 -8.46
CA PRO A 22 27.98 -6.16 -9.41
C PRO A 22 26.83 -6.65 -10.30
N ASP A 23 27.19 -7.14 -11.48
CA ASP A 23 26.20 -7.76 -12.38
C ASP A 23 25.47 -8.92 -11.69
N GLY A 24 24.14 -8.92 -11.82
CA GLY A 24 23.26 -9.91 -11.19
C GLY A 24 22.93 -9.64 -9.72
N ALA A 25 23.55 -8.66 -9.05
CA ALA A 25 23.19 -8.28 -7.67
C ALA A 25 21.74 -7.79 -7.56
N TRP A 26 21.25 -7.12 -8.60
CA TRP A 26 19.84 -6.75 -8.75
C TRP A 26 19.39 -6.97 -10.20
N THR A 27 18.28 -7.67 -10.40
CA THR A 27 17.70 -7.89 -11.73
C THR A 27 16.20 -7.68 -11.67
N ASN A 28 15.70 -6.72 -12.45
CA ASN A 28 14.28 -6.56 -12.66
C ASN A 28 13.80 -7.54 -13.73
N LEU A 29 12.71 -8.26 -13.44
CA LEU A 29 12.11 -9.23 -14.36
C LEU A 29 10.65 -8.85 -14.64
N PHE A 30 10.30 -8.74 -15.92
CA PHE A 30 8.92 -8.59 -16.36
C PHE A 30 8.31 -9.96 -16.61
N ILE A 31 7.65 -10.50 -15.59
CA ILE A 31 7.18 -11.88 -15.55
C ILE A 31 5.69 -11.97 -15.25
N SER A 32 5.03 -12.98 -15.80
CA SER A 32 3.65 -13.34 -15.47
C SER A 32 3.56 -14.03 -14.10
N SER A 33 2.35 -14.12 -13.55
CA SER A 33 2.10 -14.87 -12.31
C SER A 33 2.51 -16.34 -12.41
N ASP A 34 2.35 -16.96 -13.58
CA ASP A 34 2.73 -18.37 -13.80
C ASP A 34 4.25 -18.53 -13.78
N GLN A 35 4.98 -17.57 -14.36
CA GLN A 35 6.44 -17.56 -14.33
C GLN A 35 6.99 -17.35 -12.91
N VAL A 36 6.28 -16.62 -12.05
CA VAL A 36 6.64 -16.50 -10.62
C VAL A 36 6.70 -17.86 -9.95
N ALA A 37 5.74 -18.76 -10.23
CA ALA A 37 5.72 -20.09 -9.63
C ALA A 37 6.95 -20.93 -10.04
N ASN A 38 7.36 -20.83 -11.30
CA ASN A 38 8.55 -21.50 -11.82
C ASN A 38 9.83 -20.95 -11.17
N ILE A 39 9.93 -19.63 -11.01
CA ILE A 39 11.07 -18.99 -10.32
C ILE A 39 11.15 -19.45 -8.87
N ILE A 40 10.04 -19.47 -8.14
CA ILE A 40 10.02 -19.94 -6.75
C ILE A 40 10.42 -21.42 -6.68
N SER A 41 10.17 -22.25 -7.70
CA SER A 41 10.62 -23.64 -7.69
C SER A 41 12.11 -23.84 -7.99
N ASP A 42 12.79 -22.86 -8.60
CA ASP A 42 14.18 -23.00 -9.03
C ASP A 42 15.14 -23.15 -7.83
N PRO A 43 16.04 -24.14 -7.80
CA PRO A 43 16.91 -24.41 -6.65
C PRO A 43 17.83 -23.23 -6.28
N ARG A 44 18.09 -22.30 -7.20
CA ARG A 44 18.91 -21.10 -6.93
C ARG A 44 18.19 -20.09 -6.04
N VAL A 45 16.85 -20.05 -6.08
CA VAL A 45 16.04 -19.14 -5.27
C VAL A 45 15.94 -19.66 -3.83
N GLN A 46 16.40 -18.87 -2.86
CA GLN A 46 16.42 -19.27 -1.45
C GLN A 46 15.19 -18.80 -0.66
N GLY A 47 14.42 -17.85 -1.19
CA GLY A 47 13.25 -17.30 -0.53
C GLY A 47 12.45 -16.35 -1.40
N ALA A 48 11.29 -15.93 -0.89
CA ALA A 48 10.40 -15.00 -1.56
C ALA A 48 9.96 -13.88 -0.59
N ALA A 49 9.89 -12.66 -1.08
CA ALA A 49 9.30 -11.54 -0.37
C ALA A 49 8.18 -10.94 -1.23
N LEU A 50 6.99 -10.78 -0.66
CA LEU A 50 5.84 -10.21 -1.37
C LEU A 50 5.19 -9.12 -0.53
N THR A 51 4.97 -7.96 -1.16
CA THR A 51 4.08 -6.91 -0.65
C THR A 51 2.90 -6.76 -1.61
N GLY A 52 1.67 -6.96 -1.14
CA GLY A 52 0.52 -6.96 -2.04
C GLY A 52 -0.80 -7.39 -1.41
N SER A 53 -1.70 -7.93 -2.24
CA SER A 53 -3.00 -8.42 -1.78
C SER A 53 -2.88 -9.79 -1.12
N GLU A 54 -3.84 -10.12 -0.24
CA GLU A 54 -3.93 -11.44 0.39
C GLU A 54 -3.97 -12.58 -0.63
N LYS A 55 -4.71 -12.40 -1.74
CA LYS A 55 -4.75 -13.37 -2.84
C LYS A 55 -3.37 -13.66 -3.43
N ALA A 56 -2.56 -12.61 -3.67
CA ALA A 56 -1.22 -12.78 -4.20
C ALA A 56 -0.27 -13.39 -3.15
N GLY A 57 -0.40 -12.95 -1.90
CA GLY A 57 0.34 -13.50 -0.76
C GLY A 57 0.11 -14.99 -0.56
N SER A 58 -1.15 -15.41 -0.53
CA SER A 58 -1.54 -16.82 -0.39
C SER A 58 -0.93 -17.71 -1.48
N ALA A 59 -0.98 -17.25 -2.74
CA ALA A 59 -0.38 -17.99 -3.86
C ALA A 59 1.15 -18.13 -3.73
N VAL A 60 1.85 -17.05 -3.40
CA VAL A 60 3.32 -17.08 -3.21
C VAL A 60 3.71 -17.92 -2.00
N ALA A 61 2.98 -17.80 -0.88
CA ALA A 61 3.22 -18.57 0.33
C ALA A 61 3.08 -20.08 0.08
N ALA A 62 2.01 -20.50 -0.61
CA ALA A 62 1.77 -21.89 -0.93
C ALA A 62 2.91 -22.47 -1.79
N GLN A 63 3.35 -21.73 -2.81
CA GLN A 63 4.44 -22.18 -3.67
C GLN A 63 5.79 -22.21 -2.93
N ALA A 64 6.09 -21.20 -2.11
CA ALA A 64 7.34 -21.17 -1.34
C ALA A 64 7.39 -22.33 -0.32
N ALA A 65 6.29 -22.58 0.38
CA ALA A 65 6.17 -23.68 1.33
C ALA A 65 6.35 -25.05 0.67
N LYS A 66 5.79 -25.25 -0.53
CA LYS A 66 5.95 -26.49 -1.33
C LYS A 66 7.42 -26.85 -1.57
N HIS A 67 8.30 -25.86 -1.68
CA HIS A 67 9.73 -26.05 -1.93
C HIS A 67 10.61 -25.77 -0.70
N ILE A 68 10.01 -25.68 0.49
CA ILE A 68 10.72 -25.42 1.77
C ILE A 68 11.56 -24.13 1.70
N LYS A 69 10.96 -23.06 1.18
CA LYS A 69 11.61 -21.74 1.05
C LYS A 69 11.02 -20.74 2.03
N LYS A 70 11.88 -19.90 2.59
CA LYS A 70 11.46 -18.81 3.48
C LYS A 70 10.62 -17.81 2.70
N ALA A 71 9.49 -17.39 3.26
CA ALA A 71 8.64 -16.35 2.68
C ALA A 71 8.35 -15.23 3.70
N THR A 72 8.41 -13.97 3.26
CA THR A 72 7.90 -12.81 4.00
C THR A 72 6.75 -12.18 3.22
N LEU A 73 5.64 -11.91 3.92
CA LEU A 73 4.39 -11.47 3.31
C LEU A 73 3.90 -10.19 4.00
N GLU A 74 3.89 -9.09 3.27
CA GLU A 74 3.35 -7.79 3.69
C GLU A 74 2.02 -7.56 2.96
N LEU A 75 0.92 -7.94 3.60
CA LEU A 75 -0.41 -7.98 2.99
C LEU A 75 -1.27 -6.78 3.42
N GLY A 76 -2.38 -6.56 2.73
CA GLY A 76 -3.31 -5.49 3.08
C GLY A 76 -3.78 -5.57 4.54
N GLY A 77 -3.72 -4.45 5.26
CA GLY A 77 -4.26 -4.29 6.60
C GLY A 77 -5.51 -3.41 6.61
N ASN A 78 -6.32 -3.61 7.64
CA ASN A 78 -7.43 -2.72 7.99
C ASN A 78 -7.21 -2.22 9.43
N ASP A 79 -6.20 -1.37 9.58
CA ASP A 79 -5.72 -0.86 10.86
C ASP A 79 -6.84 -0.11 11.58
N VAL A 80 -6.86 -0.17 12.91
CA VAL A 80 -7.91 0.48 13.70
C VAL A 80 -7.41 1.85 14.16
N PHE A 81 -8.15 2.91 13.85
CA PHE A 81 -7.95 4.24 14.41
C PHE A 81 -8.94 4.48 15.55
N VAL A 82 -8.45 4.46 16.79
CA VAL A 82 -9.24 4.61 18.01
C VAL A 82 -9.11 6.03 18.55
N VAL A 83 -10.24 6.69 18.81
CA VAL A 83 -10.30 7.99 19.49
C VAL A 83 -11.02 7.81 20.82
N LEU A 84 -10.32 8.12 21.91
CA LEU A 84 -10.83 8.04 23.30
C LEU A 84 -11.53 9.33 23.70
N ASP A 85 -12.31 9.29 24.78
CA ASP A 85 -13.13 10.43 25.25
C ASP A 85 -12.32 11.62 25.77
N ASP A 86 -11.09 11.39 26.23
CA ASP A 86 -10.13 12.39 26.66
C ASP A 86 -9.20 12.89 25.54
N ALA A 87 -9.38 12.39 24.31
CA ALA A 87 -8.54 12.78 23.19
C ALA A 87 -8.81 14.22 22.73
N ASP A 88 -7.74 14.87 22.27
CA ASP A 88 -7.86 16.12 21.51
C ASP A 88 -8.53 15.83 20.17
N ILE A 89 -9.81 16.22 20.06
CA ILE A 89 -10.66 15.94 18.91
C ILE A 89 -10.14 16.62 17.65
N GLU A 90 -9.65 17.85 17.74
CA GLU A 90 -9.18 18.60 16.55
C GLU A 90 -7.92 17.94 15.98
N LYS A 91 -6.99 17.56 16.87
CA LYS A 91 -5.80 16.80 16.49
C LYS A 91 -6.16 15.42 15.93
N ALA A 92 -7.09 14.71 16.56
CA ALA A 92 -7.54 13.39 16.11
C ALA A 92 -8.19 13.44 14.73
N VAL A 93 -9.02 14.46 14.47
CA VAL A 93 -9.62 14.70 13.14
C VAL A 93 -8.54 14.94 12.10
N LYS A 94 -7.60 15.85 12.37
CA LYS A 94 -6.52 16.15 11.42
C LYS A 94 -5.70 14.92 11.06
N ILE A 95 -5.31 14.13 12.06
CA ILE A 95 -4.52 12.90 11.86
C ILE A 95 -5.35 11.87 11.08
N GLY A 96 -6.61 11.63 11.48
CA GLY A 96 -7.45 10.62 10.84
C GLY A 96 -7.75 10.93 9.37
N VAL A 97 -8.02 12.20 9.03
CA VAL A 97 -8.24 12.62 7.63
C VAL A 97 -6.97 12.41 6.82
N GLN A 98 -5.82 12.86 7.34
CA GLN A 98 -4.54 12.67 6.67
C GLN A 98 -4.22 11.20 6.46
N ALA A 99 -4.36 10.38 7.50
CA ALA A 99 -4.05 8.96 7.45
C ALA A 99 -4.94 8.22 6.44
N ARG A 100 -6.24 8.54 6.41
CA ARG A 100 -7.18 7.92 5.46
C ARG A 100 -6.93 8.33 4.01
N LEU A 101 -6.46 9.56 3.77
CA LEU A 101 -6.28 10.11 2.43
C LEU A 101 -4.85 10.01 1.90
N THR A 102 -3.88 9.66 2.74
CA THR A 102 -2.49 9.42 2.33
C THR A 102 -2.44 8.40 1.18
N ASN A 103 -1.70 8.75 0.12
CA ASN A 103 -1.63 7.98 -1.15
C ASN A 103 -3.01 7.69 -1.76
N ALA A 104 -3.97 8.61 -1.56
CA ALA A 104 -5.37 8.45 -1.93
C ALA A 104 -6.00 7.16 -1.40
N GLY A 105 -5.78 6.89 -0.10
CA GLY A 105 -6.32 5.75 0.63
C GLY A 105 -5.74 4.40 0.23
N ARG A 106 -4.58 4.39 -0.45
CA ARG A 106 -3.90 3.18 -0.93
C ARG A 106 -2.62 2.92 -0.14
N CYS A 107 -2.72 2.97 1.18
CA CYS A 107 -1.66 2.51 2.07
C CYS A 107 -2.00 1.08 2.53
N VAL A 108 -0.98 0.26 2.78
CA VAL A 108 -1.16 -1.07 3.38
C VAL A 108 -1.76 -0.94 4.78
N ARG A 109 -1.43 0.15 5.47
CA ARG A 109 -2.08 0.65 6.69
C ARG A 109 -3.35 1.41 6.32
N GLY A 110 -4.42 0.68 6.05
CA GLY A 110 -5.72 1.27 5.78
C GLY A 110 -6.46 1.50 7.09
N GLU A 111 -6.52 2.72 7.60
CA GLU A 111 -7.21 2.99 8.87
C GLU A 111 -8.74 2.89 8.70
N ALA A 112 -9.37 1.91 9.35
CA ALA A 112 -10.78 1.89 9.70
C ALA A 112 -10.97 2.65 11.01
N LEU A 113 -11.87 3.63 10.97
CA LEU A 113 -12.09 4.53 12.07
C LEU A 113 -13.18 3.98 13.00
N TYR A 114 -12.85 3.80 14.27
CA TYR A 114 -13.80 3.39 15.31
C TYR A 114 -13.81 4.46 16.40
N PRO A 115 -14.82 5.35 16.44
CA PRO A 115 -14.98 6.29 17.54
C PRO A 115 -15.40 5.49 18.79
N CYS A 116 -14.41 5.14 19.61
CA CYS A 116 -14.63 4.43 20.87
C CYS A 116 -14.98 5.46 21.94
N MET A 117 -16.23 5.94 21.94
CA MET A 117 -17.02 6.41 23.09
C MET A 117 -18.24 7.19 22.56
N ARG A 118 -19.46 6.77 22.92
CA ARG A 118 -20.73 7.39 22.46
C ARG A 118 -20.78 8.92 22.65
N LYS A 119 -20.07 9.44 23.67
CA LYS A 119 -20.09 10.87 24.02
C LYS A 119 -19.44 11.79 22.98
N ILE A 120 -18.41 11.31 22.28
CA ILE A 120 -17.64 12.13 21.34
C ILE A 120 -17.88 11.77 19.88
N ALA A 121 -18.60 10.68 19.62
CA ALA A 121 -18.79 10.12 18.28
C ALA A 121 -19.42 11.12 17.30
N ASP A 122 -20.51 11.79 17.69
CA ASP A 122 -21.20 12.73 16.80
C ASP A 122 -20.35 13.96 16.48
N ARG A 123 -19.66 14.50 17.50
CA ARG A 123 -18.75 15.64 17.34
C ARG A 123 -17.58 15.28 16.44
N PHE A 124 -16.94 14.13 16.68
CA PHE A 124 -15.84 13.65 15.87
C PHE A 124 -16.30 13.43 14.42
N LEU A 125 -17.42 12.74 14.19
CA LEU A 125 -17.93 12.44 12.87
C LEU A 125 -18.26 13.70 12.06
N SER A 126 -18.89 14.68 12.71
CA SER A 126 -19.21 15.97 12.09
C SER A 126 -17.94 16.70 11.65
N GLN A 127 -16.98 16.90 12.55
CA GLN A 127 -15.72 17.59 12.23
C GLN A 127 -14.86 16.81 11.22
N PHE A 128 -14.85 15.48 11.33
CA PHE A 128 -14.14 14.60 10.40
C PHE A 128 -14.72 14.74 8.99
N THR A 129 -16.05 14.69 8.84
CA THR A 129 -16.73 14.83 7.54
C THR A 129 -16.47 16.20 6.93
N GLU A 130 -16.52 17.26 7.72
CA GLU A 130 -16.21 18.62 7.27
C GLU A 130 -14.75 18.76 6.82
N ALA A 131 -13.81 18.21 7.58
CA ALA A 131 -12.40 18.22 7.20
C ALA A 131 -12.16 17.39 5.92
N PHE A 132 -12.85 16.26 5.76
CA PHE A 132 -12.77 15.41 4.57
C PHE A 132 -13.27 16.12 3.31
N SER A 133 -14.36 16.87 3.41
CA SER A 133 -14.98 17.55 2.26
C SER A 133 -14.17 18.74 1.75
N LYS A 134 -13.28 19.29 2.57
CA LYS A 134 -12.40 20.40 2.22
C LYS A 134 -11.14 19.99 1.44
N VAL A 135 -10.86 18.68 1.34
CA VAL A 135 -9.64 18.20 0.70
C VAL A 135 -9.66 18.47 -0.79
N LYS A 136 -8.61 19.13 -1.29
CA LYS A 136 -8.51 19.53 -2.69
C LYS A 136 -8.09 18.36 -3.57
N MET A 137 -9.03 17.86 -4.35
CA MET A 137 -8.78 16.82 -5.35
C MET A 137 -8.44 17.45 -6.70
N GLY A 138 -7.41 16.95 -7.38
CA GLY A 138 -6.90 17.58 -8.61
C GLY A 138 -5.82 16.80 -9.34
N ASP A 139 -5.10 17.49 -10.21
CA ASP A 139 -3.95 16.95 -10.93
C ASP A 139 -2.79 16.65 -9.97
N GLN A 140 -2.19 15.47 -10.10
CA GLN A 140 -1.05 15.02 -9.28
C GLN A 140 0.21 15.87 -9.49
N MET A 141 0.31 16.60 -10.60
CA MET A 141 1.43 17.49 -10.89
C MET A 141 1.23 18.92 -10.36
N ASP A 142 0.03 19.26 -9.90
CA ASP A 142 -0.25 20.56 -9.28
C ASP A 142 0.11 20.52 -7.79
N ALA A 143 0.96 21.45 -7.36
CA ALA A 143 1.39 21.59 -5.97
C ALA A 143 0.24 21.94 -5.00
N ALA A 144 -0.88 22.47 -5.51
CA ALA A 144 -2.07 22.77 -4.72
C ALA A 144 -3.01 21.55 -4.52
N THR A 145 -2.74 20.44 -5.21
CA THR A 145 -3.53 19.21 -5.08
C THR A 145 -3.12 18.43 -3.84
N GLU A 146 -4.08 18.17 -2.96
CA GLU A 146 -3.89 17.33 -1.76
C GLU A 146 -4.22 15.86 -2.04
N LEU A 147 -5.15 15.60 -2.97
CA LEU A 147 -5.60 14.27 -3.33
C LEU A 147 -5.57 14.04 -4.84
N GLY A 148 -4.66 13.18 -5.28
CA GLY A 148 -4.57 12.77 -6.67
C GLY A 148 -5.52 11.62 -7.05
N HIS A 149 -5.69 11.41 -8.35
CA HIS A 149 -6.50 10.33 -8.92
C HIS A 149 -6.05 8.91 -8.48
N CYS A 150 -6.96 7.94 -8.61
CA CYS A 150 -6.65 6.53 -8.37
C CYS A 150 -5.87 5.91 -9.54
N ARG A 151 -4.82 5.12 -9.24
CA ARG A 151 -3.90 4.55 -10.24
C ARG A 151 -4.55 3.58 -11.25
N ARG A 152 -5.77 3.07 -10.99
CA ARG A 152 -6.53 2.19 -11.89
C ARG A 152 -8.01 2.57 -11.94
N LYS A 153 -8.56 2.73 -13.15
CA LYS A 153 -9.99 3.05 -13.39
C LYS A 153 -10.97 1.98 -12.86
N MET A 154 -10.57 0.71 -12.82
CA MET A 154 -11.45 -0.42 -12.54
C MET A 154 -12.01 -0.48 -11.10
N ARG A 155 -11.50 0.35 -10.18
CA ARG A 155 -11.91 0.34 -8.75
C ARG A 155 -12.88 1.48 -8.38
N TRP A 156 -13.33 2.26 -9.37
CA TRP A 156 -14.24 3.41 -9.23
C TRP A 156 -15.68 3.12 -9.69
N LYS A 157 -16.03 1.85 -9.93
CA LYS A 157 -17.42 1.44 -10.19
C LYS A 157 -18.04 0.98 -8.88
N HIS A 158 -18.55 1.93 -8.10
CA HIS A 158 -19.77 1.89 -7.28
C HIS A 158 -19.98 3.29 -6.70
#